data_AF-A0A832XYJ3-F1
#
_entry.id   AF-A0A832XYJ3-F1
#
_cell.length_a   1.000
_cell.length_b   1.000
_cell.length_c   1.000
_cell.angle_alpha   90.00
_cell.angle_beta   90.00
_cell.angle_gamma   90.00
#
_symmetry.space_group_name_H-M   'P 1'
#
loop_
_entity.id
_entity.type
_entity.pdbx_description
1 polymer ?
#
loop_
_entity_poly.entity_id
_entity_poly.type
_entity_poly.pdbx_seq_one_letter_code
_entity_poly.pdbx_strand_id
1 'polypeptide(L)'
;MSFVAKTKSPAEWKLIMNVVSTIVEEPSFEANAEGIQFRGMDPSHVAMIDLNWPNASFEKYECDKEFKLTLRIEELSKLIKRAKQNNSISISAEDDEYLIVKLENGRKREFQIRLIESSQSPQQVPKLALDSKIVIDKGVFEDTLNDVGAVADHITIETNNDEIKFIGNGDAGKAEITLNKSDEGVSEISSKVESKATYSLQYLLSILKAIGTTAETISIEYSNKMPFKIEFRLGEVGGYINFYLAPRINDR
;
A
#
# COMPACT_ATOMS: atom_id res chain seq x y z
N MET A 1 21.43 -3.04 20.69
CA MET A 1 20.59 -1.85 20.39
C MET A 1 19.17 -2.26 20.68
N SER A 2 18.37 -1.49 21.41
CA SER A 2 17.00 -1.92 21.70
C SER A 2 16.00 -1.23 20.77
N PHE A 3 15.29 -2.03 20.00
CA PHE A 3 14.08 -1.63 19.29
C PHE A 3 12.88 -2.35 19.93
N VAL A 4 11.82 -1.61 20.26
CA VAL A 4 10.55 -2.14 20.76
C VAL A 4 9.40 -1.35 20.17
N ALA A 5 8.41 -2.03 19.59
CA ALA A 5 7.16 -1.44 19.12
C ALA A 5 5.97 -2.31 19.53
N LYS A 6 4.96 -1.73 20.18
CA LYS A 6 3.75 -2.43 20.65
C LYS A 6 2.48 -1.75 20.18
N THR A 7 1.58 -2.51 19.54
CA THR A 7 0.25 -2.04 19.11
C THR A 7 -0.87 -2.65 19.95
N LYS A 8 -1.98 -1.92 20.09
CA LYS A 8 -3.22 -2.37 20.78
C LYS A 8 -3.88 -3.56 20.11
N SER A 9 -3.80 -3.61 18.79
CA SER A 9 -4.50 -4.57 17.95
C SER A 9 -3.60 -5.05 16.82
N PRO A 10 -3.95 -6.16 16.14
CA PRO A 10 -3.17 -6.65 15.01
C PRO A 10 -3.56 -6.00 13.67
N ALA A 11 -4.50 -5.06 13.64
CA ALA A 11 -5.14 -4.60 12.40
C ALA A 11 -4.13 -3.94 11.44
N GLU A 12 -3.39 -2.95 11.93
CA GLU A 12 -2.38 -2.22 11.15
C GLU A 12 -1.25 -3.16 10.70
N TRP A 13 -0.78 -4.05 11.58
CA TRP A 13 0.18 -5.09 11.20
C TRP A 13 -0.33 -5.94 10.04
N LYS A 14 -1.56 -6.46 10.11
CA LYS A 14 -2.13 -7.29 9.05
C LYS A 14 -2.24 -6.54 7.73
N LEU A 15 -2.68 -5.27 7.77
CA LEU A 15 -2.75 -4.42 6.59
C LEU A 15 -1.36 -4.25 5.95
N ILE A 16 -0.37 -3.83 6.74
CA ILE A 16 1.00 -3.60 6.25
C ILE A 16 1.58 -4.88 5.67
N MET A 17 1.45 -6.03 6.35
CA MET A 17 1.96 -7.30 5.84
C MET A 17 1.29 -7.70 4.52
N ASN A 18 -0.03 -7.52 4.39
CA ASN A 18 -0.73 -7.83 3.15
C ASN A 18 -0.26 -6.93 2.02
N VAL A 19 -0.18 -5.61 2.26
CA VAL A 19 0.19 -4.62 1.24
C VAL A 19 1.64 -4.77 0.80
N VAL A 20 2.59 -4.85 1.73
CA VAL A 20 4.02 -5.02 1.41
C VAL A 20 4.28 -6.34 0.66
N SER A 21 3.57 -7.41 1.01
CA SER A 21 3.71 -8.71 0.32
C SER A 21 3.26 -8.70 -1.14
N THR A 22 2.57 -7.65 -1.60
CA THR A 22 2.20 -7.52 -3.02
C THR A 22 3.37 -7.13 -3.92
N ILE A 23 4.46 -6.59 -3.36
CA ILE A 23 5.60 -6.10 -4.14
C ILE A 23 6.93 -6.78 -3.78
N VAL A 24 7.14 -7.20 -2.53
CA VAL A 24 8.44 -7.74 -2.10
C VAL A 24 8.28 -8.92 -1.15
N GLU A 25 9.16 -9.90 -1.28
CA GLU A 25 9.24 -11.06 -0.38
C GLU A 25 10.10 -10.78 0.86
N GLU A 26 11.12 -9.95 0.70
CA GLU A 26 12.14 -9.64 1.71
C GLU A 26 12.21 -8.10 1.93
N PRO A 27 11.20 -7.49 2.56
CA PRO A 27 11.23 -6.07 2.89
C PRO A 27 12.26 -5.76 3.96
N SER A 28 12.85 -4.57 3.87
CA SER A 28 13.69 -3.97 4.91
C SER A 28 12.94 -2.77 5.50
N PHE A 29 12.36 -2.93 6.69
CA PHE A 29 11.73 -1.82 7.40
C PHE A 29 12.78 -1.03 8.17
N GLU A 30 12.69 0.30 8.15
CA GLU A 30 13.60 1.18 8.87
C GLU A 30 12.85 1.75 10.08
N ALA A 31 13.26 1.35 11.28
CA ALA A 31 12.75 1.89 12.54
C ALA A 31 13.70 2.98 13.04
N ASN A 32 13.16 4.11 13.47
CA ASN A 32 13.91 5.22 14.05
C ASN A 32 13.04 5.96 15.08
N ALA A 33 13.53 7.04 15.69
CA ALA A 33 12.80 7.77 16.71
C ALA A 33 11.39 8.27 16.27
N GLU A 34 11.16 8.48 14.97
CA GLU A 34 9.89 8.98 14.42
C GLU A 34 8.86 7.86 14.18
N GLY A 35 9.30 6.61 13.98
CA GLY A 35 8.42 5.49 13.70
C GLY A 35 9.05 4.40 12.86
N ILE A 36 8.22 3.65 12.14
CA ILE A 36 8.65 2.59 11.20
C ILE A 36 8.32 3.04 9.79
N GLN A 37 9.31 2.99 8.90
CA GLN A 37 9.19 3.33 7.49
C GLN A 37 9.53 2.13 6.63
N PHE A 38 8.97 2.10 5.42
CA PHE A 38 9.37 1.15 4.41
C PHE A 38 9.21 1.77 3.03
N ARG A 39 10.21 1.56 2.19
CA ARG A 39 10.11 1.87 0.77
C ARG A 39 10.68 0.73 -0.04
N GLY A 40 9.89 0.20 -0.96
CA GLY A 40 10.29 -0.91 -1.80
C GLY A 40 9.62 -0.84 -3.16
N MET A 41 10.32 -1.35 -4.17
CA MET A 41 9.79 -1.59 -5.50
C MET A 41 9.61 -3.08 -5.73
N ASP A 42 8.67 -3.43 -6.59
CA ASP A 42 8.57 -4.81 -7.08
C ASP A 42 9.78 -5.17 -7.97
N PRO A 43 10.09 -6.46 -8.20
CA PRO A 43 11.25 -6.87 -8.99
C PRO A 43 11.27 -6.28 -10.40
N SER A 44 10.10 -6.02 -10.98
CA SER A 44 9.99 -5.42 -12.32
C SER A 44 10.18 -3.90 -12.35
N HIS A 45 10.30 -3.25 -11.18
CA HIS A 45 10.40 -1.80 -11.00
C HIS A 45 9.22 -1.02 -11.60
N VAL A 46 8.04 -1.64 -11.61
CA VAL A 46 6.79 -1.07 -12.14
C VAL A 46 5.92 -0.51 -11.01
N ALA A 47 5.97 -1.10 -9.82
CA ALA A 47 5.21 -0.67 -8.66
C ALA A 47 6.12 -0.35 -7.47
N MET A 48 5.73 0.64 -6.67
CA MET A 48 6.44 1.03 -5.45
C MET A 48 5.44 1.24 -4.30
N ILE A 49 5.83 0.85 -3.10
CA ILE A 49 5.15 1.22 -1.86
C ILE A 49 6.05 2.12 -1.04
N ASP A 50 5.47 3.20 -0.51
CA ASP A 50 6.07 4.08 0.49
C ASP A 50 5.15 4.12 1.72
N LEU A 51 5.63 3.54 2.82
CA LEU A 51 4.94 3.37 4.08
C LEU A 51 5.58 4.28 5.13
N ASN A 52 4.75 4.98 5.89
CA ASN A 52 5.15 5.67 7.10
C ASN A 52 4.19 5.32 8.24
N TRP A 53 4.74 4.77 9.32
CA TRP A 53 4.01 4.36 10.51
C TRP A 53 4.56 5.06 11.76
N PRO A 54 3.97 6.21 12.16
CA PRO A 54 4.49 7.05 13.22
C PRO A 54 4.58 6.34 14.58
N ASN A 55 5.57 6.71 15.39
CA ASN A 55 5.76 6.20 16.75
C ASN A 55 4.50 6.38 17.65
N ALA A 56 3.71 7.42 17.39
CA ALA A 56 2.49 7.74 18.11
C ALA A 56 1.33 6.77 17.81
N SER A 57 1.45 5.93 16.78
CA SER A 57 0.51 4.84 16.49
C SER A 57 0.68 3.64 17.45
N PHE A 58 1.76 3.61 18.24
CA PHE A 58 2.08 2.50 19.14
C PHE A 58 1.75 2.83 20.60
N GLU A 59 1.33 1.83 21.38
CA GLU A 59 1.21 1.97 22.85
C GLU A 59 2.57 2.15 23.52
N LYS A 60 3.58 1.51 22.94
CA LYS A 60 4.96 1.61 23.38
C LYS A 60 5.85 1.61 22.14
N TYR A 61 6.74 2.59 22.05
CA TYR A 61 7.74 2.68 21.01
C TYR A 61 9.05 3.17 21.60
N GLU A 62 10.12 2.39 21.43
CA GLU A 62 11.48 2.72 21.86
C GLU A 62 12.43 2.32 20.72
N CYS A 63 13.21 3.28 20.20
CA CYS A 63 14.19 3.06 19.15
C CYS A 63 15.34 4.06 19.32
N ASP A 64 16.37 3.65 20.05
CA ASP A 64 17.47 4.54 20.44
C ASP A 64 18.41 4.88 19.27
N LYS A 65 18.47 4.00 18.27
CA LYS A 65 19.26 4.10 17.05
C LYS A 65 18.48 3.52 15.90
N GLU A 66 18.72 4.02 14.69
CA GLU A 66 18.15 3.46 13.47
C GLU A 66 18.38 1.94 13.43
N PHE A 67 17.30 1.20 13.22
CA PHE A 67 17.29 -0.25 13.23
C PHE A 67 16.62 -0.77 11.96
N LYS A 68 17.29 -1.65 11.23
CA LYS A 68 16.78 -2.22 9.97
C LYS A 68 16.23 -3.62 10.21
N LEU A 69 14.93 -3.77 10.02
CA LEU A 69 14.22 -5.04 10.12
C LEU A 69 14.07 -5.63 8.72
N THR A 70 15.06 -6.41 8.30
CA THR A 70 14.94 -7.19 7.06
C THR A 70 14.59 -8.62 7.39
N LEU A 71 13.50 -9.12 6.82
CA LEU A 71 12.96 -10.45 7.08
C LEU A 71 12.12 -10.95 5.92
N ARG A 72 11.82 -12.25 5.91
CA ARG A 72 10.84 -12.82 4.97
C ARG A 72 9.42 -12.47 5.40
N ILE A 73 8.73 -11.70 4.57
CA ILE A 73 7.40 -11.15 4.91
C ILE A 73 6.38 -12.26 5.19
N GLU A 74 6.52 -13.41 4.52
CA GLU A 74 5.64 -14.57 4.71
C GLU A 74 5.76 -15.14 6.13
N GLU A 75 6.96 -15.17 6.71
CA GLU A 75 7.21 -15.70 8.06
C GLU A 75 6.56 -14.81 9.11
N LEU A 76 6.75 -13.50 9.02
CA LEU A 76 6.09 -12.55 9.91
C LEU A 76 4.57 -12.59 9.72
N SER A 77 4.08 -12.61 8.48
CA SER A 77 2.65 -12.70 8.16
C SER A 77 1.99 -13.94 8.78
N LYS A 78 2.65 -15.11 8.74
CA LYS A 78 2.16 -16.34 9.38
C LYS A 78 1.97 -16.20 10.89
N LEU A 79 2.80 -15.41 11.57
CA LEU A 79 2.66 -15.16 13.01
C LEU A 79 1.56 -14.13 13.28
N ILE A 80 1.57 -12.99 12.59
CA ILE A 80 0.60 -11.90 12.75
C ILE A 80 -0.82 -12.39 12.47
N LYS A 81 -1.02 -13.27 11.47
CA LYS A 81 -2.33 -13.87 11.14
C LYS A 81 -2.93 -14.69 12.30
N ARG A 82 -2.12 -15.19 13.24
CA ARG A 82 -2.59 -15.94 14.44
C ARG A 82 -3.09 -15.03 15.56
N ALA A 83 -2.95 -13.72 15.41
CA ALA A 83 -3.48 -12.73 16.34
C ALA A 83 -4.98 -12.51 16.09
N LYS A 84 -5.78 -12.68 17.14
CA LYS A 84 -7.20 -12.29 17.18
C LYS A 84 -7.31 -10.77 17.32
N GLN A 85 -8.49 -10.21 17.04
CA GLN A 85 -8.69 -8.75 17.05
C GLN A 85 -8.34 -8.09 18.40
N ASN A 86 -8.51 -8.81 19.51
CA ASN A 86 -8.17 -8.35 20.86
C ASN A 86 -6.72 -8.64 21.29
N ASN A 87 -5.84 -9.08 20.39
CA ASN A 87 -4.43 -9.28 20.69
C ASN A 87 -3.65 -7.97 20.55
N SER A 88 -2.90 -7.59 21.59
CA SER A 88 -1.78 -6.68 21.39
C SER A 88 -0.63 -7.42 20.73
N ILE A 89 0.10 -6.75 19.85
CA ILE A 89 1.31 -7.27 19.21
C ILE A 89 2.49 -6.42 19.68
N SER A 90 3.54 -7.05 20.18
CA SER A 90 4.82 -6.40 20.44
C SER A 90 5.87 -7.04 19.57
N ILE A 91 6.67 -6.23 18.88
CA ILE A 91 7.90 -6.68 18.24
C ILE A 91 9.08 -6.02 18.93
N SER A 92 10.19 -6.74 19.06
CA SER A 92 11.41 -6.20 19.64
C SER A 92 12.64 -6.91 19.13
N ALA A 93 13.77 -6.20 19.10
CA ALA A 93 15.08 -6.75 18.77
C ALA A 93 16.13 -6.12 19.68
N GLU A 94 17.08 -6.94 20.15
CA GLU A 94 18.22 -6.53 20.97
C GLU A 94 19.54 -6.53 20.16
N ASP A 95 19.55 -7.32 19.09
CA ASP A 95 20.62 -7.52 18.11
C ASP A 95 20.04 -7.53 16.68
N ASP A 96 20.93 -7.70 15.69
CA ASP A 96 20.58 -7.74 14.28
C ASP A 96 20.31 -9.18 13.77
N GLU A 97 20.24 -10.17 14.67
CA GLU A 97 20.05 -11.57 14.30
C GLU A 97 18.59 -12.01 14.43
N TYR A 98 17.86 -11.53 15.44
CA TYR A 98 16.52 -12.02 15.73
C TYR A 98 15.49 -10.93 16.07
N LEU A 99 14.31 -11.10 15.50
CA LEU A 99 13.10 -10.36 15.88
C LEU A 99 12.24 -11.21 16.81
N ILE A 100 11.95 -10.70 17.99
CA ILE A 100 11.02 -11.30 18.95
C ILE A 100 9.62 -10.74 18.66
N VAL A 101 8.64 -11.63 18.45
CA VAL A 101 7.23 -11.29 18.22
C VAL A 101 6.38 -11.85 19.37
N LYS A 102 5.71 -10.97 20.11
CA LYS A 102 4.83 -11.32 21.23
C LYS A 102 3.38 -11.01 20.90
N LEU A 103 2.51 -11.98 21.08
CA LEU A 103 1.06 -11.83 20.97
C LEU A 103 0.41 -12.04 22.35
N GLU A 104 -0.28 -11.04 22.86
CA GLU A 104 -0.90 -11.09 24.20
C GLU A 104 -2.40 -10.85 24.13
N ASN A 105 -3.20 -11.74 24.74
CA ASN A 105 -4.64 -11.56 25.02
C ASN A 105 -5.05 -12.45 26.19
N GLY A 106 -4.49 -12.19 27.38
CA GLY A 106 -4.62 -13.08 28.55
C GLY A 106 -3.73 -14.32 28.51
N ARG A 107 -3.34 -14.78 27.32
CA ARG A 107 -2.24 -15.73 27.10
C ARG A 107 -1.07 -15.02 26.41
N LYS A 108 0.14 -15.25 26.90
CA LYS A 108 1.39 -14.79 26.28
C LYS A 108 1.90 -15.85 25.31
N ARG A 109 2.18 -15.45 24.07
CA ARG A 109 2.83 -16.26 23.04
C ARG A 109 4.01 -15.46 22.53
N GLU A 110 5.18 -16.08 22.51
CA GLU A 110 6.42 -15.47 22.06
C GLU A 110 7.01 -16.33 20.95
N PHE A 111 7.50 -15.67 19.92
CA PHE A 111 8.12 -16.28 18.76
C PHE A 111 9.40 -15.51 18.43
N GLN A 112 10.32 -16.19 17.78
CA GLN A 112 11.57 -15.60 17.32
C GLN A 112 11.69 -15.86 15.81
N ILE A 113 11.92 -14.81 15.03
CA ILE A 113 12.17 -14.85 13.59
C ILE A 113 13.60 -14.40 13.36
N ARG A 114 14.30 -15.04 12.42
CA ARG A 114 15.66 -14.64 12.03
C ARG A 114 15.60 -13.42 11.11
N LEU A 115 16.40 -12.40 11.41
CA LEU A 115 16.65 -11.27 10.53
C LEU A 115 17.67 -11.68 9.46
N ILE A 116 17.55 -11.07 8.29
CA ILE A 116 18.46 -11.29 7.16
C ILE A 116 19.18 -9.99 6.83
N GLU A 117 20.25 -10.08 6.06
CA GLU A 117 20.91 -8.88 5.53
C GLU A 117 20.07 -8.27 4.41
N SER A 118 19.94 -6.94 4.40
CA SER A 118 19.28 -6.24 3.31
C SER A 118 20.12 -6.28 2.05
N SER A 119 19.54 -6.75 0.95
CA SER A 119 20.08 -6.62 -0.40
C SER A 119 19.55 -5.39 -1.14
N GLN A 120 18.61 -4.65 -0.53
CA GLN A 120 17.92 -3.54 -1.18
C GLN A 120 18.66 -2.21 -0.99
N SER A 121 18.73 -1.44 -2.08
CA SER A 121 19.24 -0.07 -2.04
C SER A 121 18.14 0.89 -1.56
N PRO A 122 18.49 1.97 -0.84
CA PRO A 122 17.52 2.98 -0.42
C PRO A 122 16.80 3.58 -1.64
N GLN A 123 15.49 3.44 -1.68
CA GLN A 123 14.65 4.05 -2.70
C GLN A 123 14.36 5.50 -2.32
N GLN A 124 14.15 6.39 -3.30
CA GLN A 124 13.69 7.76 -3.05
C GLN A 124 12.21 7.89 -3.38
N VAL A 125 11.46 8.69 -2.61
CA VAL A 125 10.07 9.03 -2.98
C VAL A 125 10.10 9.86 -4.27
N PRO A 126 9.32 9.48 -5.29
CA PRO A 126 9.09 10.32 -6.44
C PRO A 126 8.41 11.64 -6.01
N LYS A 127 9.04 12.77 -6.29
CA LYS A 127 8.38 14.09 -6.17
C LYS A 127 7.50 14.29 -7.40
N LEU A 128 6.24 13.86 -7.30
CA LEU A 128 5.27 13.97 -8.39
C LEU A 128 4.41 15.22 -8.21
N ALA A 129 4.40 16.08 -9.22
CA ALA A 129 3.36 17.10 -9.36
C ALA A 129 2.29 16.51 -10.27
N LEU A 130 1.18 16.06 -9.66
CA LEU A 130 0.09 15.41 -10.38
C LEU A 130 -1.04 16.41 -10.65
N ASP A 131 -1.60 16.33 -11.86
CA ASP A 131 -2.60 17.23 -12.40
C ASP A 131 -4.03 16.81 -12.06
N SER A 132 -4.29 15.51 -11.98
CA SER A 132 -5.62 14.95 -11.69
C SER A 132 -5.67 14.30 -10.32
N LYS A 133 -6.76 14.54 -9.61
CA LYS A 133 -7.11 13.91 -8.34
C LYS A 133 -8.56 13.43 -8.35
N ILE A 134 -8.76 12.19 -7.94
CA ILE A 134 -10.07 11.57 -7.75
C ILE A 134 -10.17 11.05 -6.33
N VAL A 135 -11.28 11.31 -5.65
CA VAL A 135 -11.64 10.67 -4.38
C VAL A 135 -12.90 9.87 -4.62
N ILE A 136 -12.80 8.55 -4.47
CA ILE A 136 -13.87 7.60 -4.79
C ILE A 136 -13.92 6.49 -3.74
N ASP A 137 -15.09 5.91 -3.57
CA ASP A 137 -15.29 4.70 -2.77
C ASP A 137 -14.50 3.54 -3.37
N LYS A 138 -13.80 2.81 -2.50
CA LYS A 138 -12.95 1.68 -2.88
C LYS A 138 -13.74 0.61 -3.64
N GLY A 139 -14.98 0.36 -3.21
CA GLY A 139 -15.87 -0.64 -3.83
C GLY A 139 -16.22 -0.28 -5.27
N VAL A 140 -16.61 0.98 -5.52
CA VAL A 140 -16.94 1.46 -6.87
C VAL A 140 -15.73 1.36 -7.80
N PHE A 141 -14.55 1.74 -7.32
CA PHE A 141 -13.33 1.61 -8.10
C PHE A 141 -12.97 0.14 -8.36
N GLU A 142 -13.04 -0.73 -7.34
CA GLU A 142 -12.77 -2.17 -7.48
C GLU A 142 -13.70 -2.84 -8.49
N ASP A 143 -15.01 -2.57 -8.43
CA ASP A 143 -16.00 -3.07 -9.38
C ASP A 143 -15.70 -2.57 -10.80
N THR A 144 -15.37 -1.28 -10.95
CA THR A 144 -14.97 -0.71 -12.24
C THR A 144 -13.74 -1.41 -12.82
N LEU A 145 -12.72 -1.69 -11.99
CA LEU A 145 -11.53 -2.42 -12.46
C LEU A 145 -11.87 -3.86 -12.88
N ASN A 146 -12.77 -4.53 -12.17
CA ASN A 146 -13.21 -5.88 -12.51
C ASN A 146 -14.01 -5.92 -13.83
N ASP A 147 -14.90 -4.95 -14.04
CA ASP A 147 -15.69 -4.81 -15.26
C ASP A 147 -14.78 -4.58 -16.49
N VAL A 148 -13.78 -3.71 -16.36
CA VAL A 148 -12.76 -3.53 -17.42
C VAL A 148 -11.91 -4.81 -17.58
N GLY A 149 -11.55 -5.45 -16.47
CA GLY A 149 -10.78 -6.70 -16.41
C GLY A 149 -11.43 -7.89 -17.09
N ALA A 150 -12.76 -7.86 -17.28
CA ALA A 150 -13.47 -8.90 -18.03
C ALA A 150 -13.10 -8.93 -19.52
N VAL A 151 -12.56 -7.84 -20.08
CA VAL A 151 -12.24 -7.74 -21.51
C VAL A 151 -10.82 -7.30 -21.82
N ALA A 152 -10.08 -6.74 -20.86
CA ALA A 152 -8.73 -6.21 -21.07
C ALA A 152 -7.81 -6.43 -19.86
N ASP A 153 -6.50 -6.56 -20.11
CA ASP A 153 -5.49 -6.65 -19.05
C ASP A 153 -5.01 -5.26 -18.56
N HIS A 154 -5.35 -4.21 -19.31
CA HIS A 154 -4.89 -2.86 -19.09
C HIS A 154 -6.06 -1.89 -19.12
N ILE A 155 -5.99 -0.88 -18.26
CA ILE A 155 -6.99 0.16 -18.14
C ILE A 155 -6.40 1.50 -18.52
N THR A 156 -7.05 2.21 -19.42
CA THR A 156 -6.76 3.60 -19.75
C THR A 156 -7.72 4.48 -18.98
N ILE A 157 -7.17 5.42 -18.21
CA ILE A 157 -7.91 6.33 -17.36
C ILE A 157 -7.81 7.72 -17.97
N GLU A 158 -8.96 8.31 -18.30
CA GLU A 158 -9.09 9.66 -18.85
C GLU A 158 -9.89 10.50 -17.88
N THR A 159 -9.35 11.63 -17.43
CA THR A 159 -10.03 12.53 -16.49
C THR A 159 -10.03 13.95 -17.04
N ASN A 160 -11.19 14.58 -16.99
CA ASN A 160 -11.36 16.01 -17.20
C ASN A 160 -11.94 16.65 -15.92
N ASN A 161 -12.51 17.85 -16.03
CA ASN A 161 -13.03 18.55 -14.84
C ASN A 161 -14.32 17.96 -14.27
N ASP A 162 -15.07 17.15 -15.02
CA ASP A 162 -16.44 16.77 -14.67
C ASP A 162 -16.65 15.25 -14.60
N GLU A 163 -15.89 14.50 -15.41
CA GLU A 163 -15.99 13.05 -15.54
C GLU A 163 -14.62 12.36 -15.53
N ILE A 164 -14.66 11.08 -15.16
CA ILE A 164 -13.58 10.11 -15.32
C ILE A 164 -14.07 8.95 -16.18
N LYS A 165 -13.25 8.54 -17.14
CA LYS A 165 -13.49 7.42 -18.06
C LYS A 165 -12.45 6.34 -17.86
N PHE A 166 -12.94 5.12 -17.78
CA PHE A 166 -12.16 3.89 -17.64
C PHE A 166 -12.36 3.04 -18.89
N ILE A 167 -11.29 2.86 -19.65
CA ILE A 167 -11.34 2.24 -20.98
C ILE A 167 -10.42 1.02 -21.01
N GLY A 168 -10.98 -0.14 -21.30
CA GLY A 168 -10.22 -1.37 -21.59
C GLY A 168 -10.39 -1.78 -23.04
N ASN A 169 -9.29 -2.09 -23.72
CA ASN A 169 -9.31 -2.68 -25.04
C ASN A 169 -8.51 -3.97 -25.01
N GLY A 170 -9.15 -5.10 -25.30
CA GLY A 170 -8.49 -6.39 -25.46
C GLY A 170 -9.01 -7.14 -26.68
N ASP A 171 -8.53 -8.37 -26.86
CA ASP A 171 -8.82 -9.15 -28.08
C ASP A 171 -10.31 -9.53 -28.19
N ALA A 172 -10.97 -9.73 -27.05
CA ALA A 172 -12.37 -10.12 -26.99
C ALA A 172 -13.35 -8.93 -27.17
N GLY A 173 -12.89 -7.69 -26.95
CA GLY A 173 -13.75 -6.51 -27.03
C GLY A 173 -13.22 -5.28 -26.33
N LYS A 174 -14.11 -4.29 -26.15
CA LYS A 174 -13.85 -3.02 -25.49
C LYS A 174 -14.84 -2.81 -24.35
N ALA A 175 -14.34 -2.31 -23.21
CA ALA A 175 -15.14 -1.77 -22.12
C ALA A 175 -14.89 -0.26 -22.01
N GLU A 176 -15.94 0.49 -21.71
CA GLU A 176 -15.88 1.92 -21.44
C GLU A 176 -16.89 2.23 -20.33
N ILE A 177 -16.38 2.69 -19.19
CA ILE A 177 -17.17 3.04 -18.00
C ILE A 177 -16.89 4.50 -17.71
N THR A 178 -17.95 5.29 -17.54
CA THR A 178 -17.86 6.73 -17.24
C THR A 178 -18.48 6.98 -15.88
N LEU A 179 -17.76 7.67 -15.01
CA LEU A 179 -18.27 8.17 -13.73
C LEU A 179 -18.20 9.69 -13.70
N ASN A 180 -19.23 10.30 -13.13
CA ASN A 180 -19.38 11.74 -12.97
C ASN A 180 -19.29 12.11 -11.49
N LYS A 181 -19.04 13.39 -11.20
CA LYS A 181 -19.07 13.93 -9.83
C LYS A 181 -20.38 13.68 -9.06
N SER A 182 -21.48 13.50 -9.77
CA SER A 182 -22.81 13.28 -9.17
C SER A 182 -23.10 11.81 -8.85
N ASP A 183 -22.25 10.89 -9.31
CA ASP A 183 -22.50 9.46 -9.16
C ASP A 183 -22.20 9.01 -7.73
N GLU A 184 -22.93 8.00 -7.27
CA GLU A 184 -22.79 7.46 -5.93
C GLU A 184 -21.36 6.91 -5.71
N GLY A 185 -20.78 7.23 -4.55
CA GLY A 185 -19.41 6.85 -4.21
C GLY A 185 -18.32 7.70 -4.85
N VAL A 186 -18.64 8.71 -5.67
CA VAL A 186 -17.66 9.69 -6.16
C VAL A 186 -17.70 10.95 -5.29
N SER A 187 -16.61 11.23 -4.57
CA SER A 187 -16.51 12.39 -3.68
C SER A 187 -15.83 13.59 -4.32
N GLU A 188 -14.82 13.36 -5.16
CA GLU A 188 -14.04 14.41 -5.82
C GLU A 188 -13.57 13.96 -7.20
N ILE A 189 -13.70 14.84 -8.20
CA ILE A 189 -12.98 14.77 -9.47
C ILE A 189 -12.41 16.16 -9.70
N SER A 190 -11.09 16.29 -9.80
CA SER A 190 -10.44 17.55 -10.13
C SER A 190 -9.27 17.29 -11.07
N SER A 191 -9.11 18.13 -12.09
CA SER A 191 -8.04 17.99 -13.05
C SER A 191 -7.59 19.35 -13.59
N LYS A 192 -6.30 19.68 -13.43
CA LYS A 192 -5.75 20.93 -13.98
C LYS A 192 -5.69 20.91 -15.51
N VAL A 193 -5.46 19.72 -16.08
CA VAL A 193 -5.32 19.47 -17.51
C VAL A 193 -5.87 18.08 -17.79
N GLU A 194 -6.59 17.91 -18.91
CA GLU A 194 -7.03 16.61 -19.39
C GLU A 194 -5.89 15.58 -19.32
N SER A 195 -6.11 14.55 -18.52
CA SER A 195 -5.08 13.57 -18.19
C SER A 195 -5.49 12.19 -18.66
N LYS A 196 -4.59 11.54 -19.39
CA LYS A 196 -4.75 10.21 -19.97
C LYS A 196 -3.51 9.37 -19.71
N ALA A 197 -3.71 8.20 -19.10
CA ALA A 197 -2.64 7.24 -18.89
C ALA A 197 -3.19 5.82 -18.82
N THR A 198 -2.34 4.84 -19.16
CA THR A 198 -2.69 3.42 -19.17
C THR A 198 -1.91 2.69 -18.10
N TYR A 199 -2.56 1.80 -17.35
CA TYR A 199 -1.97 1.05 -16.24
C TYR A 199 -2.34 -0.43 -16.31
N SER A 200 -1.56 -1.28 -15.65
CA SER A 200 -1.87 -2.70 -15.51
C SER A 200 -2.99 -2.91 -14.49
N LEU A 201 -4.06 -3.60 -14.91
CA LEU A 201 -5.17 -3.93 -14.01
C LEU A 201 -4.77 -4.89 -12.90
N GLN A 202 -3.88 -5.83 -13.20
CA GLN A 202 -3.42 -6.83 -12.23
C GLN A 202 -2.83 -6.16 -10.99
N TYR A 203 -1.97 -5.15 -11.16
CA TYR A 203 -1.37 -4.42 -10.04
C TYR A 203 -2.41 -3.65 -9.22
N LEU A 204 -3.34 -2.95 -9.89
CA LEU A 204 -4.39 -2.19 -9.23
C LEU A 204 -5.33 -3.10 -8.42
N LEU A 205 -5.80 -4.21 -9.00
CA LEU A 205 -6.62 -5.20 -8.30
C LEU A 205 -5.87 -5.86 -7.14
N SER A 206 -4.57 -6.13 -7.31
CA SER A 206 -3.75 -6.76 -6.27
C SER A 206 -3.61 -5.86 -5.04
N ILE A 207 -3.37 -4.56 -5.24
CA ILE A 207 -3.27 -3.61 -4.13
C ILE A 207 -4.62 -3.39 -3.44
N LEU A 208 -5.72 -3.21 -4.20
CA LEU A 208 -7.07 -3.04 -3.63
C LEU A 208 -7.51 -4.24 -2.78
N LYS A 209 -7.16 -5.45 -3.21
CA LYS A 209 -7.40 -6.68 -2.45
C LYS A 209 -6.57 -6.73 -1.17
N ALA A 210 -5.30 -6.29 -1.22
CA ALA A 210 -4.42 -6.30 -0.06
C ALA A 210 -4.87 -5.33 1.05
N ILE A 211 -5.46 -4.20 0.66
CA ILE A 211 -6.06 -3.21 1.58
C ILE A 211 -7.33 -3.75 2.24
N GLY A 212 -8.07 -4.59 1.51
CA GLY A 212 -9.29 -5.22 1.99
C GLY A 212 -10.36 -4.17 2.33
N THR A 213 -10.95 -4.28 3.52
CA THR A 213 -12.02 -3.38 4.01
C THR A 213 -11.48 -2.27 4.90
N THR A 214 -10.16 -2.05 4.92
CA THR A 214 -9.54 -1.09 5.85
C THR A 214 -9.68 0.36 5.38
N ALA A 215 -9.92 0.57 4.08
CA ALA A 215 -10.20 1.88 3.50
C ALA A 215 -11.54 1.82 2.76
N GLU A 216 -12.48 2.66 3.17
CA GLU A 216 -13.77 2.84 2.48
C GLU A 216 -13.62 3.76 1.27
N THR A 217 -12.80 4.81 1.40
CA THR A 217 -12.49 5.77 0.34
C THR A 217 -11.00 5.75 0.00
N ILE A 218 -10.70 6.02 -1.27
CA ILE A 218 -9.32 6.08 -1.78
C ILE A 218 -9.09 7.39 -2.52
N SER A 219 -7.89 7.95 -2.37
CA SER A 219 -7.44 9.12 -3.15
C SER A 219 -6.51 8.63 -4.24
N ILE A 220 -6.90 8.88 -5.48
CA ILE A 220 -6.16 8.55 -6.69
C ILE A 220 -5.61 9.86 -7.26
N GLU A 221 -4.32 9.89 -7.56
CA GLU A 221 -3.69 11.00 -8.26
C GLU A 221 -2.89 10.48 -9.45
N TYR A 222 -2.98 11.14 -10.61
CA TYR A 222 -2.16 10.77 -11.78
C TYR A 222 -2.06 11.93 -12.78
N SER A 223 -1.28 11.74 -13.85
CA SER A 223 -1.17 12.69 -14.97
C SER A 223 -0.78 11.97 -16.26
N ASN A 224 -0.78 12.71 -17.36
CA ASN A 224 -0.33 12.20 -18.66
C ASN A 224 1.06 11.55 -18.56
N LYS A 225 1.14 10.24 -18.86
CA LYS A 225 2.39 9.46 -18.83
C LYS A 225 3.15 9.52 -17.50
N MET A 226 2.46 9.78 -16.38
CA MET A 226 3.04 9.80 -15.03
C MET A 226 2.53 8.63 -14.18
N PRO A 227 3.23 8.26 -13.09
CA PRO A 227 2.77 7.20 -12.19
C PRO A 227 1.38 7.46 -11.62
N PHE A 228 0.61 6.40 -11.48
CA PHE A 228 -0.63 6.37 -10.73
C PHE A 228 -0.30 6.27 -9.25
N LYS A 229 -0.76 7.23 -8.44
CA LYS A 229 -0.60 7.21 -6.98
C LYS A 229 -1.94 6.88 -6.33
N ILE A 230 -1.95 5.92 -5.42
CA ILE A 230 -3.05 5.72 -4.48
C ILE A 230 -2.54 5.95 -3.06
N GLU A 231 -3.20 6.83 -2.31
CA GLU A 231 -2.87 7.11 -0.92
C GLU A 231 -3.92 6.51 0.01
N PHE A 232 -3.45 5.82 1.06
CA PHE A 232 -4.26 5.24 2.13
C PHE A 232 -3.79 5.79 3.47
N ARG A 233 -4.75 6.12 4.34
CA ARG A 233 -4.45 6.43 5.73
C ARG A 233 -4.20 5.14 6.50
N LEU A 234 -3.15 5.12 7.31
CA LEU A 234 -2.80 4.04 8.21
C LEU A 234 -3.05 4.49 9.65
N GLY A 235 -4.09 3.94 10.26
CA GLY A 235 -4.53 4.34 11.59
C GLY A 235 -5.04 5.78 11.64
N GLU A 236 -5.10 6.35 12.84
CA GLU A 236 -5.66 7.69 13.08
C GLU A 236 -4.60 8.77 13.25
N VAL A 237 -3.33 8.40 13.45
CA VAL A 237 -2.26 9.31 13.91
C VAL A 237 -1.33 9.76 12.78
N GLY A 238 -1.88 9.96 11.59
CA GLY A 238 -1.14 10.48 10.43
C GLY A 238 -0.20 9.48 9.74
N GLY A 239 -0.36 8.18 10.00
CA GLY A 239 0.31 7.15 9.20
C GLY A 239 -0.28 7.08 7.80
N TYR A 240 0.54 6.65 6.84
CA TYR A 240 0.10 6.49 5.45
C TYR A 240 0.78 5.31 4.74
N ILE A 241 0.11 4.85 3.68
CA ILE A 241 0.66 3.95 2.67
C ILE A 241 0.39 4.60 1.32
N ASN A 242 1.45 4.89 0.57
CA ASN A 242 1.37 5.33 -0.82
C ASN A 242 1.76 4.18 -1.74
N PHE A 243 0.89 3.87 -2.70
CA PHE A 243 1.18 2.95 -3.78
C PHE A 243 1.39 3.74 -5.07
N TYR A 244 2.47 3.46 -5.78
CA TYR A 244 2.80 4.07 -7.07
C TYR A 244 2.86 2.99 -8.13
N LEU A 245 2.26 3.24 -9.30
CA LEU A 245 2.28 2.33 -10.44
C LEU A 245 2.71 3.08 -11.70
N ALA A 246 3.79 2.64 -12.33
CA ALA A 246 4.29 3.22 -13.56
C ALA A 246 3.25 3.08 -14.68
N PRO A 247 3.10 4.11 -15.54
CA PRO A 247 2.23 4.03 -16.69
C PRO A 247 2.82 3.10 -17.74
N ARG A 248 1.96 2.41 -18.47
CA ARG A 248 2.36 1.72 -19.69
C ARG A 248 2.56 2.75 -20.79
N ILE A 249 3.76 2.81 -21.33
CA ILE A 249 4.06 3.62 -22.52
C ILE A 249 3.60 2.79 -23.72
N ASN A 250 2.45 3.15 -24.27
CA ASN A 250 2.08 2.67 -25.60
C ASN A 250 2.82 3.56 -26.61
N ASP A 251 3.94 3.07 -27.12
CA ASP A 251 4.55 3.59 -28.35
C ASP A 251 3.60 3.25 -29.50
N ARG A 252 2.68 4.17 -29.80
CA ARG A 252 1.99 4.22 -31.08
C ARG A 252 2.55 5.39 -31.88
#